data_AF-A0A7C4D944-F1
#
_entry.id   AF-A0A7C4D944-F1
#
_cell.length_a   1.000
_cell.length_b   1.000
_cell.length_c   1.000
_cell.angle_alpha   90.00
_cell.angle_beta   90.00
_cell.angle_gamma   90.00
#
_symmetry.space_group_name_H-M   'P 1'
#
loop_
_entity.id
_entity.type
_entity.pdbx_description
1 polymer ?
#
loop_
_entity_poly.entity_id
_entity_poly.type
_entity_poly.pdbx_seq_one_letter_code
_entity_poly.pdbx_strand_id
1 'polypeptide(L)' 'LLSSLSILNLTYGSCEEASEIYAKLRSKGYIIGEFDILIAALVKYNDETLASRDKHFRMIENINVQTW' A
#
# COMPACT_ATOMS: atom_id res chain seq x y z
N LEU A 1 14.20 -5.58 17.83
CA LEU A 1 13.77 -5.75 16.42
C LEU A 1 13.00 -4.55 15.92
N LEU A 2 11.88 -4.17 16.57
CA LEU A 2 11.15 -2.96 16.17
C LEU A 2 11.99 -1.67 16.32
N SER A 3 12.83 -1.61 17.36
CA SER A 3 13.73 -0.48 17.64
C SER A 3 14.83 -0.25 16.59
N SER A 4 15.07 -1.20 15.68
CA SER A 4 16.04 -1.07 14.59
C SER A 4 15.37 -0.74 13.24
N LEU A 5 14.07 -0.48 13.22
CA LEU A 5 13.30 -0.15 12.03
C LEU A 5 12.74 1.27 12.15
N SER A 6 12.68 1.98 11.02
CA SER A 6 11.93 3.22 10.94
C SER A 6 10.43 2.91 10.87
N ILE A 7 9.63 3.58 11.71
CA ILE A 7 8.17 3.45 11.67
C ILE A 7 7.62 4.60 10.84
N LEU A 8 7.05 4.28 9.70
CA LEU A 8 6.33 5.24 8.88
C LEU A 8 4.93 5.44 9.46
N ASN A 9 4.56 6.70 9.69
CA ASN A 9 3.24 7.06 10.23
C ASN A 9 2.23 7.21 9.10
N LEU A 10 0.97 6.89 9.40
CA LEU A 10 -0.15 7.31 8.57
C LEU A 10 -0.29 8.83 8.64
N THR A 11 -0.10 9.49 7.50
CA THR A 11 -0.28 10.92 7.32
C THR A 11 -1.52 11.18 6.47
N TYR A 12 -1.98 12.44 6.46
CA TYR A 12 -3.05 12.85 5.56
C TYR A 12 -2.75 12.51 4.09
N GLY A 13 -1.52 12.73 3.61
CA GLY A 13 -1.12 12.42 2.25
C GLY A 13 -1.19 10.92 1.92
N SER A 14 -0.74 10.05 2.83
CA SER A 14 -0.92 8.60 2.64
C SER A 14 -2.38 8.16 2.69
N CYS A 15 -3.24 8.87 3.44
CA CYS A 15 -4.68 8.58 3.47
C CYS A 15 -5.38 9.04 2.18
N GLU A 16 -4.95 10.15 1.59
CA GLU A 16 -5.44 10.61 0.27
C GLU A 16 -5.07 9.57 -0.80
N GLU A 17 -3.82 9.12 -0.83
CA GLU A 17 -3.37 8.04 -1.72
C GLU A 17 -4.18 6.74 -1.52
N ALA A 18 -4.50 6.38 -0.27
CA ALA A 18 -5.35 5.23 0.03
C ALA A 18 -6.77 5.39 -0.55
N SER A 19 -7.32 6.59 -0.52
CA SER A 19 -8.64 6.87 -1.10
C SER A 19 -8.64 6.69 -2.62
N GLU A 20 -7.56 7.10 -3.31
CA GLU A 20 -7.42 6.90 -4.74
C GLU A 20 -7.29 5.42 -5.12
N ILE A 21 -6.45 4.68 -4.37
CA ILE A 21 -6.27 3.24 -4.57
C ILE A 21 -7.61 2.52 -4.37
N TYR A 22 -8.33 2.83 -3.30
CA TYR A 22 -9.65 2.26 -3.03
C TYR A 22 -10.64 2.55 -4.17
N ALA A 23 -10.73 3.80 -4.63
CA ALA A 23 -11.64 4.18 -5.70
C ALA A 23 -11.33 3.42 -7.01
N LYS A 24 -10.05 3.24 -7.35
CA LYS A 24 -9.59 2.50 -8.54
C LYS A 24 -9.88 1.00 -8.44
N LEU A 25 -9.66 0.40 -7.27
CA LEU A 25 -9.97 -1.03 -7.06
C LEU A 25 -11.48 -1.27 -7.12
N ARG A 26 -12.26 -0.40 -6.45
CA ARG A 26 -13.72 -0.48 -6.43
C ARG A 26 -14.32 -0.32 -7.82
N SER A 27 -13.81 0.61 -8.64
CA SER A 27 -14.31 0.79 -10.01
C SER A 27 -14.05 -0.41 -10.92
N LYS A 28 -13.01 -1.21 -10.62
CA LYS A 28 -12.69 -2.46 -11.31
C LYS A 28 -13.34 -3.71 -10.72
N GLY A 29 -14.10 -3.57 -9.63
CA GLY A 29 -14.75 -4.69 -8.93
C GLY A 29 -13.78 -5.56 -8.12
N TYR A 30 -12.58 -5.06 -7.80
CA TYR A 30 -11.64 -5.75 -6.92
C TYR A 30 -11.98 -5.49 -5.45
N ILE A 31 -11.93 -6.54 -4.64
CA ILE A 31 -12.04 -6.46 -3.20
C ILE A 31 -10.68 -6.82 -2.62
N ILE A 32 -10.04 -5.86 -1.98
CA ILE A 32 -8.77 -5.99 -1.27
C ILE A 32 -9.01 -5.51 0.16
N GLY A 33 -8.30 -6.08 1.13
CA GLY A 33 -8.40 -5.68 2.53
C GLY A 33 -8.04 -4.21 2.75
N GLU A 34 -8.72 -3.55 3.67
CA GLU A 34 -8.47 -2.15 4.01
C GLU A 34 -7.05 -1.89 4.51
N PHE A 35 -6.47 -2.81 5.27
CA PHE A 35 -5.08 -2.73 5.71
C PHE A 35 -4.08 -2.87 4.55
N ASP A 36 -4.34 -3.73 3.58
CA ASP A 36 -3.49 -3.86 2.38
C ASP A 36 -3.51 -2.56 1.57
N ILE A 37 -4.69 -1.93 1.44
CA ILE A 37 -4.81 -0.62 0.78
C ILE A 37 -4.02 0.45 1.54
N LEU A 38 -4.13 0.52 2.86
CA LEU A 38 -3.38 1.47 3.67
C LEU A 38 -1.87 1.24 3.58
N ILE A 39 -1.40 -0.02 3.66
CA ILE A 39 0.02 -0.37 3.52
C ILE A 39 0.52 0.05 2.12
N ALA A 40 -0.23 -0.27 1.07
CA ALA A 40 0.16 0.08 -0.29
C ALA A 40 0.23 1.59 -0.51
N ALA A 41 -0.74 2.33 0.02
CA ALA A 41 -0.74 3.78 -0.04
C ALA A 41 0.45 4.40 0.69
N LEU A 42 0.79 3.85 1.86
CA LEU A 42 1.89 4.34 2.67
C LEU A 42 3.24 4.07 1.99
N VAL A 43 3.42 2.89 1.38
CA VAL A 43 4.60 2.58 0.57
C VAL A 43 4.71 3.51 -0.64
N LYS A 44 3.61 3.65 -1.39
CA LYS A 44 3.60 4.47 -2.61
C LYS A 44 3.84 5.95 -2.32
N TYR A 45 3.20 6.49 -1.27
CA TYR A 45 3.36 7.90 -0.88
C TYR A 45 4.80 8.24 -0.46
N ASN A 46 5.52 7.29 0.13
CA ASN A 46 6.91 7.47 0.55
C ASN A 46 7.93 7.00 -0.51
N ASP A 47 7.50 6.58 -1.70
CA ASP A 47 8.36 6.02 -2.77
C ASP A 47 9.21 4.83 -2.30
N GLU A 48 8.63 3.98 -1.45
CA GLU A 48 9.29 2.80 -0.87
C GLU A 48 9.01 1.53 -1.68
N THR A 49 9.72 0.45 -1.34
CA THR A 49 9.47 -0.89 -1.90
C THR A 49 8.78 -1.79 -0.90
N LEU A 50 7.64 -2.38 -1.28
CA LEU A 50 6.91 -3.33 -0.45
C LEU A 50 7.54 -4.72 -0.54
N ALA A 51 8.09 -5.22 0.57
CA ALA A 51 8.49 -6.61 0.71
C ALA A 51 7.27 -7.48 1.05
N SER A 52 6.77 -8.28 0.10
CA SER A 52 5.59 -9.15 0.31
C SER A 52 5.54 -10.34 -0.64
N ARG A 53 4.86 -11.42 -0.18
CA ARG A 53 4.46 -12.58 -1.00
C ARG A 53 2.99 -12.53 -1.41
N ASP A 54 2.24 -11.57 -0.89
CA ASP A 54 0.81 -11.46 -1.17
C ASP A 54 0.57 -10.95 -2.59
N LYS A 55 -0.27 -11.69 -3.32
CA LYS A 55 -0.61 -11.36 -4.71
C LYS A 55 -1.60 -10.20 -4.78
N HIS A 56 -2.29 -9.83 -3.71
CA HIS A 56 -3.21 -8.69 -3.68
C HIS A 56 -2.55 -7.40 -4.14
N PHE A 57 -1.30 -7.16 -3.72
CA PHE A 57 -0.56 -5.95 -4.08
C PHE A 57 -0.27 -5.82 -5.58
N ARG A 58 -0.38 -6.90 -6.37
CA ARG A 58 -0.23 -6.85 -7.83
C ARG A 58 -1.41 -6.19 -8.54
N MET A 59 -2.55 -6.06 -7.88
CA MET A 59 -3.73 -5.37 -8.41
C MET A 59 -3.64 -3.85 -8.25
N ILE A 60 -2.68 -3.37 -7.45
CA ILE A 60 -2.47 -1.95 -7.17
C ILE A 60 -1.44 -1.44 -8.18
N GLU A 61 -1.78 -0.35 -8.86
CA GLU A 61 -0.92 0.24 -9.89
C GLU A 61 0.18 1.11 -9.26
N ASN A 62 1.35 1.13 -9.90
CA ASN A 62 2.48 1.99 -9.53
C ASN A 62 2.99 1.78 -8.09
N ILE A 63 2.99 0.52 -7.64
CA ILE A 63 3.68 0.11 -6.41
C ILE A 63 4.81 -0.86 -6.77
N ASN A 64 5.99 -0.66 -6.17
CA ASN A 64 7.11 -1.58 -6.33
C ASN A 64 7.00 -2.69 -5.28
N VAL A 65 6.81 -3.94 -5.73
CA VAL A 65 6.69 -5.11 -4.83
C VAL A 65 7.86 -6.05 -5.08
N GLN A 66 8.63 -6.32 -4.04
CA GLN A 66 9.68 -7.34 -4.05
C GLN A 66 9.26 -8.54 -3.20
N THR A 67 9.49 -9.73 -3.73
CA THR A 67 9.28 -10.97 -2.98
C THR A 67 10.44 -11.18 -2.02
N TRP A 68 10.12 -11.32 -0.73
CA TRP A 68 11.05 -11.69 0.33
C TRP A 68 10.59 -12.99 1.00
#